data_AF-A0A098EZ82-F1
#
_entry.id   AF-A0A098EZ82-F1
#
_cell.length_a   1.000
_cell.length_b   1.000
_cell.length_c   1.000
_cell.angle_alpha   90.00
_cell.angle_beta   90.00
_cell.angle_gamma   90.00
#
_symmetry.space_group_name_H-M   'P 1'
#
loop_
_entity.id
_entity.type
_entity.pdbx_description
1 polymer ?
#
loop_
_entity_poly.entity_id
_entity_poly.type
_entity_poly.pdbx_seq_one_letter_code
_entity_poly.pdbx_strand_id
1 'polypeptide(L)'
;MQILLNGNDEFEKGISGQVYLNVESRWCLYDQLPNEYPVDDSDIEELERLQELEILNDLSYVEIVDVKLDNSFPHLILTFQNGKSLFIHGHDEQYESWQMGVSFQEGESWLVVACPGDEIAIWHPEHFSP
;
A
#
# COMPACT_ATOMS: atom_id res chain seq x y z
N MET A 1 -9.60 0.29 -5.58
CA MET A 1 -10.09 -0.03 -4.21
C MET A 1 -9.44 0.87 -3.17
N GLN A 2 -10.11 1.31 -2.11
CA GLN A 2 -9.51 2.16 -1.05
C GLN A 2 -9.47 1.44 0.30
N ILE A 3 -8.30 1.44 0.94
CA ILE A 3 -8.03 0.90 2.29
C ILE A 3 -7.71 2.08 3.20
N LEU A 4 -8.34 2.13 4.38
CA LEU A 4 -8.04 3.12 5.42
C LEU A 4 -7.12 2.50 6.46
N LEU A 5 -6.00 3.17 6.74
CA LEU A 5 -5.01 2.72 7.69
C LEU A 5 -5.13 3.53 8.98
N ASN A 6 -5.40 2.85 10.09
CA ASN A 6 -5.48 3.49 11.40
C ASN A 6 -4.09 3.54 12.04
N GLY A 7 -3.74 4.72 12.57
CA GLY A 7 -2.58 4.85 13.45
C GLY A 7 -2.84 4.19 14.79
N ASN A 8 -1.78 3.71 15.41
CA ASN A 8 -1.68 3.40 16.83
C ASN A 8 -1.43 4.71 17.62
N ASP A 9 -1.89 4.78 18.87
CA ASP A 9 -1.86 6.00 19.73
C ASP A 9 -0.46 6.67 19.84
N GLU A 10 0.61 5.94 19.56
CA GLU A 10 1.99 6.46 19.53
C GLU A 10 2.31 7.27 18.27
N PHE A 11 1.68 6.97 17.12
CA PHE A 11 1.87 7.65 15.83
C PHE A 11 0.89 8.81 15.60
N GLU A 12 -0.22 8.88 16.35
CA GLU A 12 -1.18 10.00 16.28
C GLU A 12 -0.55 11.36 16.59
N LYS A 13 0.64 11.39 17.22
CA LYS A 13 1.35 12.65 17.49
C LYS A 13 1.98 13.29 16.25
N GLY A 14 2.13 12.56 15.13
CA GLY A 14 2.86 13.03 13.95
C GLY A 14 2.01 13.26 12.69
N ILE A 15 0.91 12.51 12.52
CA ILE A 15 0.05 12.58 11.33
C ILE A 15 -1.32 13.08 11.77
N SER A 16 -1.63 14.35 11.47
CA SER A 16 -3.01 14.85 11.57
C SER A 16 -3.79 14.35 10.36
N GLY A 17 -4.83 13.52 10.52
CA GLY A 17 -5.67 13.08 9.40
C GLY A 17 -5.72 11.57 9.20
N GLN A 18 -6.39 11.13 8.12
CA GLN A 18 -6.61 9.71 7.82
C GLN A 18 -5.62 9.22 6.77
N VAL A 19 -4.78 8.25 7.11
CA VAL A 19 -3.95 7.57 6.12
C VAL A 19 -4.82 6.66 5.26
N TYR A 20 -4.65 6.73 3.94
CA TYR A 20 -5.34 5.87 2.99
C TYR A 20 -4.36 5.28 1.98
N LEU A 21 -4.75 4.15 1.41
CA LEU A 21 -4.10 3.47 0.31
C LEU A 21 -5.15 3.15 -0.75
N ASN A 22 -5.05 3.75 -1.94
CA ASN A 22 -5.81 3.31 -3.10
C ASN A 22 -5.00 2.29 -3.89
N VAL A 23 -5.63 1.18 -4.25
CA VAL A 23 -5.06 0.05 -4.99
C VAL A 23 -5.90 -0.16 -6.24
N GLU A 24 -5.33 0.07 -7.42
CA GLU A 24 -5.99 -0.11 -8.71
C GLU A 24 -5.43 -1.33 -9.48
N SER A 25 -4.25 -1.82 -9.09
CA SER A 25 -3.63 -3.05 -9.59
C SER A 25 -4.07 -4.29 -8.79
N ARG A 26 -3.67 -5.48 -9.27
CA ARG A 26 -3.88 -6.74 -8.53
C ARG A 26 -2.98 -6.81 -7.30
N TRP A 27 -3.41 -7.61 -6.34
CA TRP A 27 -2.72 -7.83 -5.08
C TRP A 27 -2.97 -9.27 -4.60
N CYS A 28 -2.08 -9.78 -3.77
CA CYS A 28 -2.25 -11.08 -3.13
C CYS A 28 -1.74 -11.08 -1.69
N LEU A 29 -2.22 -12.05 -0.92
CA LEU A 29 -1.85 -12.24 0.48
C LEU A 29 -1.00 -13.50 0.62
N TYR A 30 0.17 -13.36 1.22
CA TYR A 30 1.01 -14.49 1.59
C TYR A 30 0.87 -14.80 3.07
N ASP A 31 0.79 -16.08 3.42
CA ASP A 31 0.80 -16.54 4.82
C ASP A 31 2.16 -16.33 5.51
N GLN A 32 3.23 -16.29 4.72
CA GLN A 32 4.61 -16.04 5.14
C GLN A 32 5.31 -15.26 4.03
N LEU A 33 6.33 -14.47 4.36
CA LEU A 33 7.15 -13.76 3.36
C LEU A 33 7.63 -14.74 2.27
N PRO A 34 7.26 -14.51 0.99
CA PRO A 34 7.70 -15.37 -0.09
C PRO A 34 9.18 -15.12 -0.40
N ASN A 35 9.85 -16.10 -1.01
CA ASN A 35 11.23 -15.93 -1.48
C ASN A 35 11.30 -15.08 -2.76
N GLU A 36 10.22 -15.11 -3.55
CA GLU A 36 10.10 -14.43 -4.85
C GLU A 36 8.70 -13.84 -4.95
N TYR A 37 8.61 -12.64 -5.50
CA TYR A 37 7.34 -11.96 -5.77
C TYR A 37 6.92 -12.17 -7.23
N PRO A 38 5.62 -12.04 -7.52
CA PRO A 38 5.10 -12.04 -8.89
C PRO A 38 5.80 -10.95 -9.71
N VAL A 39 6.14 -11.26 -10.96
CA VAL A 39 6.79 -10.30 -11.87
C VAL A 39 5.77 -9.66 -12.80
N ASP A 40 4.75 -10.43 -13.19
CA ASP A 40 3.68 -9.97 -14.07
C ASP A 40 2.32 -10.03 -13.36
N ASP A 41 1.40 -9.14 -13.73
CA ASP A 41 0.04 -9.11 -13.20
C ASP A 41 -0.72 -10.43 -13.44
N SER A 42 -0.37 -11.19 -14.49
CA SER A 42 -0.93 -12.50 -14.79
C SER A 42 -0.48 -13.62 -13.85
N ASP A 43 0.58 -13.42 -13.06
CA ASP A 43 1.04 -14.33 -12.02
C ASP A 43 0.21 -14.20 -10.73
N ILE A 44 -0.66 -13.19 -10.65
CA ILE A 44 -1.51 -12.91 -9.50
C ILE A 44 -2.92 -13.42 -9.77
N GLU A 45 -3.41 -14.31 -8.89
CA GLU A 45 -4.78 -14.82 -8.97
C GLU A 45 -5.79 -13.66 -8.83
N GLU A 46 -6.73 -13.60 -9.77
CA GLU A 46 -7.80 -12.62 -9.73
C GLU A 46 -8.83 -13.01 -8.68
N LEU A 47 -8.96 -12.19 -7.64
CA LEU A 47 -9.91 -12.39 -6.56
C LEU A 47 -11.29 -11.86 -6.94
N GLU A 48 -12.34 -12.61 -6.61
CA GLU A 48 -13.69 -12.06 -6.64
C GLU A 48 -13.87 -11.01 -5.54
N ARG A 49 -14.72 -10.01 -5.79
CA ARG A 49 -14.95 -8.88 -4.87
C ARG A 49 -15.27 -9.29 -3.43
N LEU A 50 -15.99 -10.40 -3.23
CA LEU A 50 -16.30 -10.90 -1.89
C LEU A 50 -15.06 -11.48 -1.18
N GLN A 51 -14.19 -12.19 -1.91
CA GLN A 51 -12.94 -12.74 -1.36
C GLN A 51 -11.98 -11.62 -0.95
N GLU A 52 -11.87 -10.56 -1.76
CA GLU A 52 -11.10 -9.37 -1.40
C GLU A 52 -11.57 -8.76 -0.06
N LEU A 53 -12.88 -8.61 0.11
CA LEU A 53 -13.47 -8.05 1.32
C LEU A 53 -13.25 -8.93 2.55
N GLU A 54 -13.38 -10.25 2.39
CA GLU A 54 -13.12 -11.21 3.47
C GLU A 54 -11.66 -11.10 3.95
N ILE A 55 -10.71 -11.11 3.01
CA ILE A 55 -9.29 -10.97 3.32
C ILE A 55 -8.99 -9.64 4.03
N LEU A 56 -9.50 -8.53 3.53
CA LEU A 56 -9.25 -7.21 4.14
C LEU A 56 -9.91 -7.07 5.51
N ASN A 57 -11.09 -7.66 5.70
CA ASN A 57 -11.75 -7.69 6.99
C ASN A 57 -10.91 -8.47 8.01
N ASP A 58 -10.32 -9.60 7.62
CA ASP A 58 -9.45 -10.39 8.49
C ASP A 58 -8.16 -9.64 8.86
N LEU A 59 -7.62 -8.83 7.96
CA LEU A 59 -6.44 -8.01 8.20
C LEU A 59 -6.73 -6.73 9.01
N SER A 60 -7.98 -6.27 9.07
CA SER A 60 -8.35 -4.99 9.68
C SER A 60 -8.01 -4.85 11.18
N TYR A 61 -7.78 -5.97 11.87
CA TYR A 61 -7.42 -6.03 13.29
C TYR A 61 -5.95 -6.42 13.52
N VAL A 62 -5.14 -6.49 12.46
CA VAL A 62 -3.74 -6.91 12.55
C VAL A 62 -2.83 -5.74 12.24
N GLU A 63 -1.89 -5.47 13.15
CA GLU A 63 -0.95 -4.36 13.00
C GLU A 63 0.02 -4.59 11.82
N ILE A 64 0.27 -3.55 11.03
CA ILE A 64 1.34 -3.51 10.04
C ILE A 64 2.65 -3.22 10.78
N VAL A 65 3.62 -4.12 10.65
CA VAL A 65 4.91 -4.06 11.36
C VAL A 65 6.10 -3.73 10.46
N ASP A 66 5.93 -3.81 9.14
CA ASP A 66 6.95 -3.47 8.16
C ASP A 66 6.33 -3.05 6.82
N VAL A 67 6.98 -2.12 6.12
CA VAL A 67 6.55 -1.58 4.83
C VAL A 67 7.77 -1.51 3.91
N LYS A 68 7.67 -2.12 2.73
CA LYS A 68 8.77 -2.18 1.76
C LYS A 68 8.28 -1.88 0.35
N LEU A 69 9.18 -1.29 -0.42
CA LEU A 69 9.10 -1.26 -1.88
C LEU A 69 10.06 -2.31 -2.44
N ASP A 70 9.64 -3.00 -3.50
CA ASP A 70 10.57 -3.85 -4.23
C ASP A 70 11.66 -3.01 -4.93
N ASN A 71 12.81 -3.63 -5.21
CA ASN A 71 13.96 -2.93 -5.81
C ASN A 71 13.85 -2.81 -7.34
N SER A 72 13.06 -3.66 -7.99
CA SER A 72 12.99 -3.76 -9.45
C SER A 72 11.79 -3.00 -10.01
N PHE A 73 10.67 -3.04 -9.29
CA PHE A 73 9.40 -2.42 -9.66
C PHE A 73 8.80 -1.75 -8.42
N PRO A 74 7.88 -0.78 -8.57
CA PRO A 74 7.28 -0.07 -7.44
C PRO A 74 6.20 -0.94 -6.73
N HIS A 75 6.45 -2.24 -6.54
CA HIS A 75 5.58 -3.12 -5.77
C HIS A 75 5.58 -2.68 -4.31
N LEU A 76 4.40 -2.69 -3.68
CA LEU A 76 4.23 -2.36 -2.26
C LEU A 76 4.01 -3.63 -1.45
N ILE A 77 4.80 -3.80 -0.40
CA ILE A 77 4.73 -4.95 0.51
C ILE A 77 4.45 -4.45 1.92
N LEU A 78 3.31 -4.87 2.48
CA LEU A 78 2.94 -4.63 3.87
C LEU A 78 3.04 -5.94 4.65
N THR A 79 3.87 -5.98 5.69
CA THR A 79 3.99 -7.16 6.57
C THR A 79 3.19 -6.93 7.83
N PHE A 80 2.40 -7.92 8.22
CA PHE A 80 1.52 -7.87 9.39
C PHE A 80 2.13 -8.63 10.58
N GLN A 81 1.75 -8.25 11.80
CA GLN A 81 2.24 -8.85 13.05
C GLN A 81 2.02 -10.37 13.13
N ASN A 82 0.99 -10.89 12.46
CA ASN A 82 0.70 -12.32 12.39
C ASN A 82 1.58 -13.09 11.38
N GLY A 83 2.55 -12.42 10.74
CA GLY A 83 3.47 -13.01 9.76
C GLY A 83 2.99 -12.99 8.32
N LYS A 84 1.72 -12.63 8.07
CA LYS A 84 1.18 -12.49 6.72
C LYS A 84 1.78 -11.27 6.01
N SER A 85 1.78 -11.27 4.69
CA SER A 85 2.26 -10.15 3.87
C SER A 85 1.31 -9.85 2.72
N LEU A 86 0.83 -8.61 2.65
CA LEU A 86 0.05 -8.11 1.51
C LEU A 86 1.03 -7.58 0.47
N PHE A 87 1.02 -8.19 -0.72
CA PHE A 87 1.75 -7.74 -1.88
C PHE A 87 0.80 -7.03 -2.84
N ILE A 88 1.17 -5.84 -3.28
CA ILE A 88 0.42 -5.04 -4.25
C ILE A 88 1.31 -4.83 -5.46
N HIS A 89 0.81 -5.22 -6.63
CA HIS A 89 1.52 -5.05 -7.90
C HIS A 89 1.72 -3.57 -8.20
N GLY A 90 2.88 -3.23 -8.72
CA GLY A 90 3.32 -1.85 -8.90
C GLY A 90 3.58 -1.47 -10.34
N HIS A 91 3.90 -2.45 -11.18
CA HIS A 91 4.26 -2.23 -12.57
C HIS A 91 2.99 -2.04 -13.42
N ASP A 92 2.89 -0.90 -14.08
CA ASP A 92 1.92 -0.64 -15.14
C ASP A 92 2.52 0.41 -16.10
N GLU A 93 2.33 0.23 -17.40
CA GLU A 93 2.89 1.11 -18.43
C GLU A 93 2.03 2.36 -18.69
N GLN A 94 0.77 2.36 -18.25
CA GLN A 94 -0.24 3.36 -18.63
C GLN A 94 -0.92 4.02 -17.43
N TYR A 95 -1.04 3.34 -16.29
CA TYR A 95 -1.83 3.79 -15.15
C TYR A 95 -1.07 3.73 -13.82
N GLU A 96 -1.57 4.47 -12.83
CA GLU A 96 -1.04 4.42 -11.47
C GLU A 96 -1.54 3.14 -10.79
N SER A 97 -0.62 2.28 -10.34
CA SER A 97 -0.97 0.99 -9.73
C SER A 97 -1.54 1.14 -8.32
N TRP A 98 -0.95 2.05 -7.53
CA TRP A 98 -1.40 2.37 -6.18
C TRP A 98 -0.93 3.77 -5.78
N GLN A 99 -1.63 4.34 -4.81
CA GLN A 99 -1.31 5.64 -4.21
C GLN A 99 -1.61 5.61 -2.71
N MET A 100 -0.68 6.12 -1.90
CA MET A 100 -0.82 6.24 -0.46
C MET A 100 -0.75 7.70 -0.05
N GLY A 101 -1.66 8.17 0.79
CA GLY A 101 -1.65 9.55 1.23
C GLY A 101 -2.37 9.78 2.54
N VAL A 102 -2.43 11.05 2.94
CA VAL A 102 -3.15 11.49 4.15
C VAL A 102 -4.31 12.39 3.75
N SER A 103 -5.53 11.96 4.05
CA SER A 103 -6.77 12.73 3.84
C SER A 103 -7.11 13.57 5.08
N PHE A 104 -7.97 14.58 4.89
CA PHE A 104 -8.48 15.47 5.93
C PHE A 104 -7.41 16.32 6.64
N GLN A 105 -6.28 16.59 5.97
CA GLN A 105 -5.35 17.64 6.35
C GLN A 105 -5.79 18.99 5.77
N GLU A 106 -5.69 20.06 6.58
CA GLU A 106 -5.72 21.42 6.05
C GLU A 106 -4.32 21.74 5.48
N GLY A 107 -4.22 21.96 4.16
CA GLY A 107 -2.97 22.30 3.48
C GLY A 107 -2.48 21.22 2.50
N GLU A 108 -1.18 21.23 2.21
CA GLU A 108 -0.54 20.23 1.35
C GLU A 108 -0.45 18.88 2.08
N SER A 109 -0.94 17.81 1.45
CA SER A 109 -0.94 16.47 2.02
C SER A 109 0.26 15.66 1.53
N TRP A 110 0.68 14.70 2.35
CA TRP A 110 1.57 13.64 1.90
C TRP A 110 0.88 12.76 0.85
N LEU A 111 1.59 12.46 -0.24
CA LEU A 111 1.17 11.52 -1.27
C LEU A 111 2.39 10.77 -1.83
N VAL A 112 2.28 9.46 -1.94
CA VAL A 112 3.25 8.57 -2.60
C VAL A 112 2.50 7.79 -3.67
N VAL A 113 3.00 7.77 -4.90
CA VAL A 113 2.33 7.16 -6.05
C VAL A 113 3.30 6.26 -6.80
N ALA A 114 2.85 5.04 -7.12
CA ALA A 114 3.49 4.21 -8.15
C ALA A 114 3.02 4.68 -9.52
N CYS A 115 3.86 5.45 -10.20
CA CYS A 115 3.57 6.04 -11.50
C CYS A 115 3.74 5.02 -12.63
N PRO A 116 3.09 5.26 -13.79
CA PRO A 116 3.36 4.50 -14.99
C PRO A 116 4.86 4.50 -15.33
N GLY A 117 5.39 3.35 -15.77
CA GLY A 117 6.81 3.22 -16.14
C GLY A 117 7.77 3.08 -14.95
N ASP A 118 7.29 2.53 -13.84
CA ASP A 118 8.06 2.04 -12.68
C ASP A 118 8.69 3.10 -11.77
N GLU A 119 8.28 4.36 -11.89
CA GLU A 119 8.74 5.45 -11.01
C GLU A 119 7.88 5.59 -9.75
N ILE A 120 8.49 6.08 -8.68
CA ILE A 120 7.77 6.55 -7.47
C ILE A 120 7.80 8.07 -7.44
N ALA A 121 6.62 8.68 -7.42
CA ALA A 121 6.48 10.11 -7.19
C ALA A 121 6.04 10.39 -5.75
N ILE A 122 6.64 11.41 -5.13
CA ILE A 122 6.37 11.80 -3.74
C ILE A 122 5.99 13.29 -3.74
N TRP A 123 4.83 13.58 -3.17
CA TRP A 123 4.44 14.92 -2.78
C TRP A 123 4.49 15.01 -1.26
N HIS A 124 5.15 16.06 -0.79
CA HIS A 124 5.27 16.38 0.62
C HIS A 124 4.96 17.87 0.79
N PRO A 125 4.55 18.30 1.99
CA PRO A 125 4.38 19.73 2.27
C PRO A 125 5.68 20.51 2.01
N GLU A 126 5.60 21.73 1.47
CA GLU A 126 6.75 22.61 1.17
C GLU A 126 7.70 22.81 2.37
N HIS A 127 7.15 22.73 3.58
CA HIS A 127 7.90 22.91 4.83
C HIS A 127 8.60 21.64 5.33
N PHE A 128 8.39 20.49 4.68
CA PHE A 128 9.10 19.26 5.02
C PHE A 128 10.54 19.31 4.49
N SER A 129 11.51 19.11 5.40
CA SER A 129 12.92 18.92 5.07
C SER A 129 13.34 17.52 5.54
N PRO A 130 13.96 16.70 4.67
CA PRO A 130 14.45 15.36 5.03
C PRO A 130 15.65 15.40 5.99
#